data_AF-G3GIX1-F1
#
_entry.id   AF-G3GIX1-F1
#
_cell.length_a   1.000
_cell.length_b   1.000
_cell.length_c   1.000
_cell.angle_alpha   90.00
_cell.angle_beta   90.00
_cell.angle_gamma   90.00
#
_symmetry.space_group_name_H-M   'P 1'
#
loop_
_entity.id
_entity.type
_entity.pdbx_description
1 polymer ?
#
loop_
_entity_poly.entity_id
_entity_poly.type
_entity_poly.pdbx_seq_one_letter_code
_entity_poly.pdbx_strand_id
1 'polypeptide(L)'
;LVREHDVGFFILADEEPTIHKKKFVQFCELMIERNLPVLWGINTRVTDILRDEALLPMYRKAGLIHVSLGTEAAAQLKLDRFNKETTIAQNKKAIQLLRDNGIVTEAQFIV
;
A
#
# COMPACT_ATOMS: atom_id res chain seq x y z
N LEU A 1 22.34 -1.88 -5.87
CA LEU A 1 21.10 -2.62 -6.29
C LEU A 1 20.63 -2.23 -7.70
N VAL A 2 19.86 -1.16 -7.91
CA VAL A 2 19.30 -0.84 -9.25
C VAL A 2 20.41 -0.61 -10.29
N ARG A 3 21.39 0.26 -10.00
CA ARG A 3 22.45 0.62 -10.96
C ARG A 3 23.56 -0.43 -11.13
N GLU A 4 23.80 -1.22 -10.09
CA GLU A 4 24.91 -2.19 -10.04
C GLU A 4 24.48 -3.61 -10.41
N HIS A 5 23.21 -3.95 -10.13
CA HIS A 5 22.67 -5.32 -10.27
C HIS A 5 21.41 -5.36 -11.13
N ASP A 6 21.04 -4.26 -11.79
CA ASP A 6 19.89 -4.18 -12.72
C ASP A 6 18.56 -4.64 -12.11
N VAL A 7 18.36 -4.33 -10.82
CA VAL A 7 17.12 -4.68 -10.11
C VAL A 7 15.98 -3.78 -10.59
N GLY A 8 15.01 -4.36 -11.30
CA GLY A 8 13.81 -3.67 -11.79
C GLY A 8 12.62 -3.64 -10.82
N PHE A 9 12.62 -4.50 -9.79
CA PHE A 9 11.55 -4.56 -8.79
C PHE A 9 12.06 -4.98 -7.41
N PHE A 10 11.52 -4.40 -6.34
CA PHE A 10 11.73 -4.87 -4.96
C PHE A 10 10.48 -4.71 -4.10
N ILE A 11 10.43 -5.43 -2.97
CA ILE A 11 9.38 -5.28 -1.96
C ILE A 11 10.05 -4.76 -0.68
N LEU A 12 9.49 -3.71 -0.07
CA LEU A 12 9.87 -3.34 1.29
C LEU A 12 9.25 -4.36 2.24
N ALA A 13 10.11 -5.11 2.93
CA ALA A 13 9.73 -6.23 3.78
C ALA A 13 9.20 -5.81 5.16
N ASP A 14 9.23 -4.52 5.49
CA ASP A 14 8.63 -3.99 6.72
C ASP A 14 7.14 -4.37 6.75
N GLU A 15 6.66 -4.79 7.92
CA GLU A 15 5.26 -5.20 8.11
C GLU A 15 4.31 -4.01 7.88
N GLU A 16 4.70 -2.82 8.34
CA GLU A 16 3.94 -1.58 8.20
C GLU A 16 4.88 -0.39 7.90
N PRO A 17 5.40 -0.26 6.67
CA PRO A 17 6.32 0.82 6.31
C PRO A 17 5.65 2.21 6.39
N THR A 18 4.32 2.24 6.29
CA THR A 18 3.49 3.45 6.34
C THR A 18 3.19 3.94 7.75
N ILE A 19 3.50 3.17 8.81
CA ILE A 19 3.18 3.56 10.19
C ILE A 19 3.89 4.86 10.59
N HIS A 20 5.14 5.03 10.14
CA HIS A 20 5.90 6.27 10.29
C HIS A 20 5.73 7.16 9.06
N LYS A 21 4.53 7.73 8.88
CA LYS A 21 4.15 8.56 7.71
C LYS A 21 5.24 9.53 7.25
N LYS A 22 5.88 10.26 8.16
CA LYS A 22 6.96 11.22 7.81
C LYS A 22 8.15 10.55 7.13
N LYS A 23 8.61 9.40 7.65
CA LYS A 23 9.73 8.64 7.07
C LYS A 23 9.34 8.03 5.72
N PHE A 24 8.11 7.51 5.62
CA PHE A 24 7.60 6.92 4.38
C PHE A 24 7.47 7.96 3.25
N VAL A 25 6.93 9.14 3.56
CA VAL A 25 6.85 10.25 2.61
C VAL A 25 8.25 10.70 2.20
N GLN A 26 9.16 10.87 3.15
CA GLN A 26 10.55 11.22 2.86
C GLN A 26 11.22 10.17 1.95
N PHE A 27 10.97 8.89 2.18
CA PHE A 27 11.45 7.81 1.30
C PHE A 27 10.91 7.99 -0.12
N CYS A 28 9.61 8.24 -0.28
CA CYS A 28 9.00 8.44 -1.60
C CYS A 28 9.55 9.69 -2.31
N GLU A 29 9.72 10.81 -1.60
CA GLU A 29 10.34 12.03 -2.13
C GLU A 29 11.76 11.76 -2.65
N LEU A 30 12.55 11.03 -1.86
CA LEU A 30 13.91 10.62 -2.20
C LEU A 30 13.98 9.66 -3.41
N MET A 31 12.97 8.80 -3.60
CA MET A 31 12.87 7.94 -4.78
C MET A 31 12.59 8.76 -6.04
N ILE A 32 11.71 9.78 -5.93
CA ILE A 32 11.40 10.70 -7.02
C ILE A 32 12.61 11.57 -7.36
N GLU A 33 13.26 12.17 -6.36
CA GLU A 33 14.43 13.05 -6.54
C GLU A 33 15.58 12.32 -7.24
N ARG A 34 15.83 11.06 -6.86
CA ARG A 34 16.88 10.23 -7.47
C ARG A 34 16.52 9.67 -8.84
N ASN A 35 15.26 9.81 -9.26
CA ASN A 35 14.71 9.32 -10.53
C ASN A 35 15.16 7.87 -10.83
N LEU A 36 14.94 6.97 -9.86
CA LEU A 36 15.37 5.58 -10.00
C LEU A 36 14.39 4.81 -10.90
N PRO A 37 14.87 4.08 -11.94
CA PRO A 37 14.02 3.31 -12.84
C PRO A 37 13.64 1.96 -12.21
N VAL A 38 12.97 2.00 -11.05
CA VAL A 38 12.60 0.81 -10.29
C VAL A 38 11.17 0.91 -9.79
N LEU A 39 10.44 -0.20 -9.89
CA LEU A 39 9.11 -0.33 -9.30
C LEU A 39 9.20 -1.07 -7.98
N TRP A 40 8.26 -0.84 -7.08
CA TRP A 40 8.28 -1.52 -5.79
C TRP A 40 6.91 -1.75 -5.19
N GLY A 41 6.88 -2.62 -4.18
CA GLY A 41 5.68 -2.93 -3.43
C GLY A 41 5.85 -2.92 -1.92
N ILE A 42 4.72 -2.91 -1.22
CA ILE A 42 4.64 -2.93 0.26
C ILE A 42 3.51 -3.83 0.74
N ASN A 43 3.58 -4.23 2.00
CA ASN A 43 2.41 -4.63 2.79
C ASN A 43 1.93 -3.42 3.61
N THR A 44 0.62 -3.22 3.75
CA THR A 44 0.07 -2.18 4.65
C THR A 44 -1.38 -2.48 5.04
N ARG A 45 -1.93 -1.65 5.93
CA ARG A 45 -3.31 -1.71 6.41
C ARG A 45 -4.25 -0.85 5.56
N VAL A 46 -5.50 -1.28 5.50
CA VAL A 46 -6.60 -0.53 4.86
C VAL A 46 -6.72 0.89 5.43
N THR A 47 -6.57 1.06 6.74
CA THR A 47 -6.65 2.37 7.42
C THR A 47 -5.57 3.34 6.97
N ASP A 48 -4.38 2.85 6.65
CA ASP A 48 -3.26 3.69 6.19
C ASP A 48 -3.49 4.21 4.78
N ILE A 49 -4.04 3.39 3.89
CA ILE A 49 -4.46 3.83 2.55
C ILE A 49 -5.52 4.92 2.63
N LEU A 50 -6.51 4.76 3.52
CA LEU A 50 -7.57 5.77 3.70
C LEU A 50 -7.02 7.07 4.30
N ARG A 51 -6.08 6.99 5.23
CA ARG A 51 -5.40 8.16 5.82
C ARG A 51 -4.59 8.93 4.78
N ASP A 52 -3.96 8.22 3.85
CA ASP A 52 -3.00 8.77 2.89
C ASP A 52 -3.59 8.91 1.47
N GLU A 53 -4.92 8.96 1.35
CA GLU A 53 -5.66 9.10 0.07
C GLU A 53 -5.07 10.19 -0.84
N ALA A 54 -4.77 11.38 -0.29
CA ALA A 54 -4.22 12.51 -1.04
C ALA A 54 -2.75 12.31 -1.48
N LEU A 55 -2.03 11.34 -0.90
CA LEU A 55 -0.62 11.07 -1.17
C LEU A 55 -0.42 9.92 -2.17
N LEU A 56 -1.45 9.13 -2.47
CA LEU A 56 -1.37 8.02 -3.41
C LEU A 56 -0.81 8.40 -4.79
N PRO A 57 -1.15 9.56 -5.40
CA PRO A 57 -0.53 9.98 -6.66
C PRO A 57 0.99 10.15 -6.54
N MET A 58 1.45 10.67 -5.39
CA MET A 58 2.87 10.85 -5.11
C MET A 58 3.56 9.49 -4.88
N TYR A 59 2.93 8.56 -4.16
CA TYR A 59 3.46 7.20 -4.01
C TYR A 59 3.61 6.49 -5.35
N ARG A 60 2.62 6.63 -6.24
CA ARG A 60 2.69 6.07 -7.60
C ARG A 60 3.85 6.67 -8.40
N LYS A 61 4.07 7.99 -8.28
CA LYS A 61 5.20 8.70 -8.91
C LYS A 61 6.55 8.23 -8.36
N ALA A 62 6.61 7.87 -7.09
CA ALA A 62 7.80 7.31 -6.44
C ALA A 62 8.09 5.85 -6.84
N GLY A 63 7.26 5.23 -7.68
CA GLY A 63 7.46 3.86 -8.19
C GLY A 63 6.66 2.79 -7.45
N LEU A 64 5.82 3.15 -6.47
CA LEU A 64 4.94 2.18 -5.80
C LEU A 64 3.92 1.64 -6.82
N ILE A 65 4.00 0.36 -7.14
CA ILE A 65 3.12 -0.31 -8.11
C ILE A 65 2.29 -1.43 -7.49
N HIS A 66 2.69 -1.95 -6.33
CA HIS A 66 2.04 -3.09 -5.70
C HIS A 66 1.79 -2.83 -4.21
N VAL A 67 0.57 -3.05 -3.76
CA VAL A 67 0.19 -2.99 -2.35
C VAL A 67 -0.52 -4.28 -1.97
N SER A 68 0.07 -5.01 -1.04
CA SER A 68 -0.57 -6.12 -0.35
C SER A 68 -1.30 -5.56 0.87
N LEU A 69 -2.62 -5.72 0.89
CA LEU A 69 -3.47 -5.29 2.00
C LEU A 69 -3.71 -6.46 2.95
N GLY A 70 -3.27 -6.29 4.19
CA GLY A 70 -3.67 -7.17 5.29
C GLY A 70 -5.16 -7.00 5.54
N THR A 71 -5.97 -7.97 5.14
CA THR A 71 -7.42 -7.97 5.39
C THR A 71 -7.76 -8.84 6.60
N GLU A 72 -7.18 -8.53 7.75
CA GLU A 72 -7.58 -9.14 9.05
C GLU A 72 -9.09 -9.01 9.28
N ALA A 73 -9.68 -7.90 8.79
CA ALA A 73 -11.12 -7.66 8.78
C ALA A 73 -11.94 -8.71 8.03
N ALA A 74 -11.35 -9.37 7.03
CA ALA A 74 -12.05 -10.38 6.24
C ALA A 74 -12.08 -11.75 6.92
N ALA A 75 -11.05 -12.14 7.68
CA ALA A 75 -11.14 -13.30 8.57
C ALA A 75 -12.18 -13.05 9.68
N GLN A 76 -12.25 -11.81 10.17
CA GLN A 76 -13.26 -11.38 11.13
C GLN A 76 -14.69 -11.46 10.56
N LEU A 77 -14.90 -11.54 9.22
CA LEU A 77 -16.23 -11.63 8.55
C LEU A 77 -17.14 -12.71 9.14
N LYS A 78 -16.58 -13.75 9.77
CA LYS A 78 -17.38 -14.79 10.43
C LYS A 78 -17.95 -14.40 11.81
N LEU A 79 -17.39 -13.42 12.54
CA LEU A 79 -17.71 -13.25 13.97
C LEU A 79 -18.76 -12.17 14.35
N ASP A 80 -18.66 -10.89 13.93
CA ASP A 80 -19.65 -9.88 14.40
C ASP A 80 -20.39 -9.13 13.28
N ARG A 81 -21.73 -9.15 13.27
CA ARG A 81 -22.56 -8.72 12.13
C ARG A 81 -22.86 -7.20 12.07
N PHE A 82 -22.67 -6.46 13.16
CA PHE A 82 -23.09 -5.05 13.28
C PHE A 82 -21.97 -4.00 13.10
N ASN A 83 -20.70 -4.32 13.41
CA ASN A 83 -19.55 -3.41 13.18
C ASN A 83 -18.96 -3.48 11.76
N LYS A 84 -19.47 -4.37 10.89
CA LYS A 84 -18.78 -4.78 9.64
C LYS A 84 -19.18 -4.05 8.36
N GLU A 85 -20.36 -3.45 8.27
CA GLU A 85 -20.74 -2.75 7.02
C GLU A 85 -19.76 -1.62 6.71
N THR A 86 -19.34 -0.88 7.76
CA THR A 86 -18.31 0.16 7.67
C THR A 86 -16.95 -0.41 7.23
N THR A 87 -16.53 -1.58 7.74
CA THR A 87 -15.23 -2.18 7.41
C THR A 87 -15.17 -2.74 5.98
N ILE A 88 -16.26 -3.33 5.48
CA ILE A 88 -16.33 -3.79 4.08
C ILE A 88 -16.29 -2.58 3.14
N ALA A 89 -17.00 -1.51 3.47
CA ALA A 89 -16.97 -0.26 2.71
C ALA A 89 -15.57 0.35 2.69
N GLN A 90 -14.86 0.35 3.83
CA GLN A 90 -13.46 0.79 3.92
C GLN A 90 -12.53 -0.04 3.05
N ASN A 91 -12.65 -1.38 3.08
CA ASN A 91 -11.84 -2.26 2.21
C ASN A 91 -12.08 -1.95 0.73
N LYS A 92 -13.36 -1.85 0.33
CA LYS A 92 -13.73 -1.49 -1.05
C LYS A 92 -13.18 -0.13 -1.45
N LYS A 93 -13.27 0.88 -0.56
CA LYS A 93 -12.74 2.22 -0.81
C LYS A 93 -11.22 2.19 -0.97
N ALA A 94 -10.48 1.50 -0.10
CA ALA A 94 -9.02 1.41 -0.19
C ALA A 94 -8.56 0.74 -1.50
N ILE A 95 -9.20 -0.39 -1.88
CA ILE A 95 -8.92 -1.06 -3.17
C ILE A 95 -9.21 -0.13 -4.35
N GLN A 96 -10.33 0.61 -4.30
CA GLN A 96 -10.70 1.55 -5.34
C GLN A 96 -9.68 2.69 -5.47
N LEU A 97 -9.28 3.30 -4.35
CA LEU A 97 -8.29 4.38 -4.31
C LEU A 97 -6.94 3.94 -4.89
N LEU A 98 -6.46 2.75 -4.54
CA LEU A 98 -5.22 2.20 -5.10
C LEU A 98 -5.34 1.99 -6.61
N ARG A 99 -6.45 1.39 -7.06
CA ARG A 99 -6.72 1.17 -8.49
C ARG A 99 -6.78 2.47 -9.28
N ASP A 100 -7.47 3.49 -8.76
CA ASP A 100 -7.61 4.79 -9.42
C ASP A 100 -6.28 5.53 -9.55
N ASN A 101 -5.32 5.20 -8.68
CA ASN A 101 -3.94 5.70 -8.74
C ASN A 101 -2.99 4.77 -9.50
N GLY A 102 -3.51 3.74 -10.18
CA GLY A 102 -2.71 2.82 -10.99
C GLY A 102 -1.77 1.94 -10.15
N ILE A 103 -2.17 1.60 -8.93
CA ILE A 103 -1.46 0.71 -8.00
C ILE A 103 -2.20 -0.63 -7.94
N VAL A 104 -1.50 -1.71 -8.26
CA VAL A 104 -2.03 -3.08 -8.17
C VAL A 104 -2.22 -3.44 -6.70
N THR A 105 -3.39 -3.97 -6.38
CA THR A 105 -3.74 -4.36 -5.00
C THR A 105 -3.89 -5.87 -4.91
N GLU A 106 -3.18 -6.48 -3.97
CA GLU A 106 -3.38 -7.86 -3.53
C GLU A 106 -4.06 -7.84 -2.16
N ALA A 107 -5.13 -8.63 -1.97
CA ALA A 107 -5.79 -8.75 -0.67
C ALA A 107 -5.40 -10.09 -0.02
N GLN A 108 -4.88 -10.03 1.21
CA GLN A 108 -4.41 -11.19 1.95
C GLN A 108 -5.42 -11.59 3.02
N PHE A 109 -5.82 -12.86 3.02
CA PHE A 109 -6.83 -13.44 3.91
C PHE A 109 -6.24 -14.60 4.70
N ILE A 110 -6.52 -14.67 5.99
CA ILE A 110 -6.28 -15.84 6.83
C ILE A 110 -7.59 -16.63 6.90
N VAL A 111 -7.57 -17.93 6.59
CA VAL A 111 -8.75 -18.81 6.54
C VAL A 111 -8.70 -19.85 7.66
#